data_AF-A0A9D6WT16-F1
#
_entry.id   AF-A0A9D6WT16-F1
#
_cell.length_a   1.000
_cell.length_b   1.000
_cell.length_c   1.000
_cell.angle_alpha   90.00
_cell.angle_beta   90.00
_cell.angle_gamma   90.00
#
_symmetry.space_group_name_H-M   'P 1'
#
loop_
_entity.id
_entity.type
_entity.pdbx_description
1 polymer ?
#
loop_
_entity_poly.entity_id
_entity_poly.type
_entity_poly.pdbx_seq_one_letter_code
_entity_poly.pdbx_strand_id
1 'polypeptide(L)'
;MTRNYSQMRETLAPYITSARDVLPIIVTVPTIEQREPFIEIVHARDNEIVTVIEVISPTNKLAGDGRAQYREKQRQMFESRVNLVEIDLLASGQPIVAIPKETLATVPEHRYLISVHRATHRYRFELYPIALPQTLPQVRVPLRDPDPDVVFDLQEIFAQCYANGGYANLIDYRRPPRAPLSAKEAAWVKRLLKSALTRRRTHPKRSGVEEQSRKHKGGDHSKN
;
A
#
# COMPACT_ATOMS: atom_id res chain seq x y z
N MET A 1 -29.58 14.71 16.76
CA MET A 1 -29.63 14.94 18.23
C MET A 1 -29.43 13.58 18.89
N THR A 2 -28.19 13.17 19.12
CA THR A 2 -27.41 13.33 20.38
C THR A 2 -27.81 12.32 21.45
N ARG A 3 -26.89 11.40 21.78
CA ARG A 3 -26.41 11.04 23.14
C ARG A 3 -25.90 9.58 23.14
N ASN A 4 -24.89 9.19 23.92
CA ASN A 4 -23.72 9.87 24.49
C ASN A 4 -22.82 8.76 25.05
N TYR A 5 -21.51 8.96 24.96
CA TYR A 5 -20.42 8.03 25.31
C TYR A 5 -20.13 7.91 26.82
N SER A 6 -21.13 8.03 27.70
CA SER A 6 -20.90 8.25 29.15
C SER A 6 -21.24 7.09 30.08
N GLN A 7 -21.54 5.88 29.58
CA GLN A 7 -21.86 4.74 30.46
C GLN A 7 -20.86 3.58 30.45
N MET A 8 -19.73 3.69 29.73
CA MET A 8 -18.62 2.73 29.78
C MET A 8 -17.71 2.85 31.02
N ARG A 9 -18.17 3.51 32.09
CA ARG A 9 -17.39 3.71 33.34
C ARG A 9 -18.03 3.13 34.60
N GLU A 10 -19.13 2.41 34.47
CA GLU A 10 -19.72 1.65 35.56
C GLU A 10 -19.72 0.19 35.16
N THR A 11 -18.74 -0.55 35.67
CA THR A 11 -18.83 -1.90 36.28
C THR A 11 -17.41 -2.51 36.26
N LEU A 12 -16.46 -1.81 36.88
CA LEU A 12 -15.21 -2.43 37.32
C LEU A 12 -15.30 -2.61 38.83
N ALA A 13 -15.14 -3.86 39.25
CA ALA A 13 -15.30 -4.45 40.59
C ALA A 13 -16.75 -4.86 40.95
N PRO A 14 -16.97 -6.12 41.37
CA PRO A 14 -16.11 -6.85 42.30
C PRO A 14 -15.73 -8.25 41.80
N TYR A 15 -14.46 -8.45 41.47
CA TYR A 15 -13.85 -9.79 41.50
C TYR A 15 -12.48 -9.68 42.18
N ILE A 16 -12.52 -9.31 43.46
CA ILE A 16 -11.53 -9.79 44.42
C ILE A 16 -12.33 -10.58 45.45
N THR A 17 -12.51 -11.85 45.16
CA THR A 17 -12.85 -12.88 46.13
C THR A 17 -12.11 -14.12 45.66
N SER A 18 -11.06 -14.47 46.39
CA SER A 18 -10.30 -15.72 46.34
C SER A 18 -10.32 -16.50 45.02
N ALA A 19 -9.36 -16.25 44.13
CA ALA A 19 -9.10 -17.11 42.99
C ALA A 19 -7.59 -17.31 42.83
N ARG A 20 -7.04 -18.31 43.54
CA ARG A 20 -5.68 -18.83 43.25
C ARG A 20 -5.65 -19.69 41.98
N ASP A 21 -6.79 -19.90 41.34
CA ASP A 21 -6.89 -20.59 40.05
C ASP A 21 -7.32 -19.61 38.97
N VAL A 22 -6.34 -18.90 38.41
CA VAL A 22 -6.50 -18.20 37.14
C VAL A 22 -6.20 -19.21 36.04
N LEU A 23 -7.23 -19.68 35.34
CA LEU A 23 -7.05 -20.55 34.17
C LEU A 23 -6.49 -19.71 33.01
N PRO A 24 -5.44 -20.18 32.31
CA PRO A 24 -4.87 -19.45 31.19
C PRO A 24 -5.89 -19.37 30.05
N ILE A 25 -6.06 -18.17 29.48
CA ILE A 25 -6.73 -18.01 28.20
C ILE A 25 -5.72 -18.40 27.12
N ILE A 26 -5.83 -19.61 26.60
CA ILE A 26 -4.99 -20.08 25.48
C ILE A 26 -5.58 -19.53 24.18
N VAL A 27 -4.86 -18.58 23.57
CA VAL A 27 -5.19 -18.04 22.25
C VAL A 27 -4.16 -18.56 21.25
N THR A 28 -4.62 -19.31 20.25
CA THR A 28 -3.79 -19.71 19.12
C THR A 28 -3.80 -18.57 18.10
N VAL A 29 -2.72 -17.81 18.05
CA VAL A 29 -2.50 -16.83 16.98
C VAL A 29 -2.02 -17.58 15.75
N PRO A 30 -2.73 -17.53 14.61
CA PRO A 30 -2.23 -18.17 13.39
C PRO A 30 -0.90 -17.52 12.98
N THR A 31 0.11 -18.33 12.68
CA THR A 31 1.33 -17.88 11.99
C THR A 31 0.97 -17.57 10.54
N ILE A 32 0.30 -16.43 10.32
CA ILE A 32 0.27 -15.86 9.00
C ILE A 32 1.70 -15.38 8.78
N GLU A 33 2.48 -16.08 7.96
CA GLU A 33 3.68 -15.48 7.35
C GLU A 33 3.21 -14.18 6.68
N GLN A 34 3.38 -13.05 7.36
CA GLN A 34 3.22 -11.76 6.71
C GLN A 34 4.43 -11.59 5.80
N ARG A 35 4.32 -12.08 4.56
CA ARG A 35 5.31 -11.78 3.52
C ARG A 35 5.17 -10.31 3.20
N GLU A 36 6.10 -9.52 3.71
CA GLU A 36 6.24 -8.13 3.28
C GLU A 36 6.84 -8.16 1.87
N PRO A 37 6.12 -7.72 0.83
CA PRO A 37 6.61 -7.84 -0.54
C PRO A 37 7.73 -6.83 -0.76
N PHE A 38 8.93 -7.36 -0.99
CA PHE A 38 10.10 -6.60 -1.43
C PHE A 38 10.60 -7.16 -2.77
N ILE A 39 11.32 -6.32 -3.50
CA ILE A 39 12.01 -6.69 -4.75
C ILE A 39 13.50 -6.51 -4.51
N GLU A 40 14.27 -7.54 -4.85
CA GLU A 40 15.73 -7.47 -4.93
C GLU A 40 16.15 -7.31 -6.39
N ILE A 41 16.96 -6.30 -6.64
CA ILE A 41 17.75 -6.19 -7.86
C ILE A 41 19.11 -6.78 -7.55
N VAL A 42 19.50 -7.82 -8.28
CA VAL A 42 20.75 -8.55 -8.06
C VAL A 42 21.68 -8.42 -9.25
N HIS A 43 22.98 -8.43 -8.99
CA HIS A 43 23.98 -8.52 -10.04
C HIS A 43 24.01 -9.97 -10.59
N ALA A 44 23.71 -10.11 -11.88
CA ALA A 44 23.42 -11.42 -12.49
C ALA A 44 24.58 -12.43 -12.43
N ARG A 45 25.83 -11.98 -12.29
CA ARG A 45 27.01 -12.86 -12.29
C ARG A 45 27.22 -13.55 -10.95
N ASP A 46 27.04 -12.84 -9.84
CA ASP A 46 27.42 -13.29 -8.49
C ASP A 46 26.25 -13.28 -7.50
N ASN A 47 25.05 -12.90 -7.94
CA ASN A 47 23.84 -12.74 -7.12
C ASN A 47 24.01 -11.77 -5.94
N GLU A 48 24.96 -10.84 -6.03
CA GLU A 48 25.07 -9.76 -5.04
C GLU A 48 23.83 -8.87 -5.12
N ILE A 49 23.19 -8.62 -3.97
CA ILE A 49 22.05 -7.70 -3.90
C ILE A 49 22.57 -6.27 -4.11
N VAL A 50 22.04 -5.61 -5.13
CA VAL A 50 22.40 -4.24 -5.50
C VAL A 50 21.42 -3.26 -4.86
N THR A 51 20.12 -3.51 -5.01
CA THR A 51 19.07 -2.60 -4.55
C THR A 51 17.86 -3.38 -4.05
N VAL A 52 17.35 -2.97 -2.90
CA VAL A 52 16.07 -3.46 -2.37
C VAL A 52 15.01 -2.39 -2.56
N ILE A 53 13.88 -2.76 -3.14
CA ILE A 53 12.68 -1.93 -3.22
C ILE A 53 11.62 -2.53 -2.30
N GLU A 54 11.10 -1.74 -1.37
CA GLU A 54 10.14 -2.18 -0.37
C GLU A 54 8.89 -1.30 -0.36
N VAL A 55 7.72 -1.94 -0.37
CA VAL A 55 6.43 -1.26 -0.17
C VAL A 55 6.03 -1.40 1.29
N ILE A 56 5.87 -0.29 1.99
CA ILE A 56 5.64 -0.30 3.44
C ILE A 56 4.29 -0.95 3.78
N SER A 57 4.34 -1.92 4.69
CA SER A 57 3.16 -2.62 5.21
C SER A 57 2.48 -1.84 6.35
N PRO A 58 1.15 -1.96 6.54
CA PRO A 58 0.47 -1.35 7.68
C PRO A 58 1.02 -1.79 9.04
N THR A 59 1.45 -3.06 9.14
CA THR A 59 2.01 -3.64 10.36
C THR A 59 3.29 -2.92 10.79
N ASN A 60 4.12 -2.49 9.83
CA ASN A 60 5.33 -1.73 10.11
C ASN A 60 5.00 -0.35 10.70
N LYS A 61 3.91 0.30 10.28
CA LYS A 61 3.50 1.64 10.74
C LYS A 61 2.94 1.70 12.16
N LEU A 62 2.31 0.64 12.63
CA LEU A 62 1.66 0.60 13.94
C LEU A 62 2.70 0.51 15.06
N ALA A 63 2.41 1.13 16.21
CA ALA A 63 3.31 1.06 17.37
C ALA A 63 3.37 -0.38 17.89
N GLY A 64 4.59 -0.88 18.18
CA GLY A 64 4.83 -2.24 18.66
C GLY A 64 6.08 -2.87 18.02
N ASP A 65 6.20 -4.19 18.16
CA ASP A 65 7.38 -4.96 17.76
C ASP A 65 7.71 -4.83 16.27
N GLY A 66 6.71 -4.76 15.39
CA GLY A 66 6.91 -4.59 13.94
C GLY A 66 7.66 -3.31 13.58
N ARG A 67 7.37 -2.18 14.24
CA ARG A 67 8.09 -0.92 14.04
C ARG A 67 9.54 -0.99 14.52
N ALA A 68 9.81 -1.70 15.61
CA ALA A 68 11.16 -1.88 16.13
C ALA A 68 12.00 -2.80 15.22
N GLN A 69 11.40 -3.91 14.78
CA GLN A 69 12.02 -4.84 13.83
C GLN A 69 12.32 -4.16 12.49
N TYR A 70 11.39 -3.34 11.98
CA TYR A 70 11.61 -2.61 10.74
C TYR A 70 12.76 -1.60 10.85
N ARG A 71 12.86 -0.88 11.98
CA ARG A 71 13.99 0.03 12.23
C ARG A 71 15.32 -0.68 12.32
N GLU A 72 15.34 -1.88 12.91
CA GLU A 72 16.54 -2.70 12.97
C GLU A 72 16.95 -3.19 11.57
N LYS A 73 15.98 -3.61 10.74
CA LYS A 73 16.21 -3.92 9.32
C LYS A 73 16.76 -2.71 8.57
N GLN A 74 16.19 -1.51 8.77
CA GLN A 74 16.72 -0.27 8.19
C GLN A 74 18.17 0.00 8.62
N ARG A 75 18.50 -0.21 9.91
CA ARG A 75 19.87 -0.04 10.43
C ARG A 75 20.85 -1.03 9.78
N GLN A 76 20.45 -2.30 9.64
CA GLN A 76 21.25 -3.33 8.99
C GLN A 76 21.49 -3.02 7.51
N MET A 77 20.45 -2.57 6.80
CA MET A 77 20.56 -2.14 5.40
C MET A 77 21.43 -0.89 5.26
N PHE A 78 21.33 0.06 6.18
CA PHE A 78 22.17 1.26 6.23
C PHE A 78 23.66 0.97 6.47
N GLU A 79 23.96 -0.13 7.18
CA GLU A 79 25.32 -0.61 7.41
C GLU A 79 25.84 -1.48 6.25
N SER A 80 24.97 -1.85 5.31
CA SER A 80 25.30 -2.67 4.14
C SER A 80 25.77 -1.83 2.94
N ARG A 81 26.20 -2.52 1.88
CA ARG A 81 26.52 -1.91 0.56
C ARG A 81 25.33 -1.92 -0.40
N VAL A 82 24.12 -2.15 0.11
CA VAL A 82 22.89 -2.29 -0.68
C VAL A 82 22.12 -0.98 -0.69
N ASN A 83 21.63 -0.56 -1.86
CA ASN A 83 20.74 0.60 -1.95
C ASN A 83 19.34 0.23 -1.46
N LEU A 84 18.59 1.20 -0.92
CA LEU A 84 17.24 0.98 -0.42
C LEU A 84 16.27 1.99 -1.01
N VAL A 85 15.15 1.51 -1.55
CA VAL A 85 14.02 2.32 -2.02
C VAL A 85 12.78 1.94 -1.21
N GLU A 86 12.30 2.86 -0.38
CA GLU A 86 11.13 2.68 0.46
C GLU A 86 9.93 3.42 -0.11
N ILE A 87 8.81 2.73 -0.33
CA ILE A 87 7.59 3.29 -0.91
C ILE A 87 6.46 3.23 0.13
N ASP A 88 6.15 4.37 0.75
CA ASP A 88 5.08 4.49 1.74
C ASP A 88 3.84 5.15 1.13
N LEU A 89 2.89 4.31 0.68
CA LEU A 89 1.57 4.74 0.20
C LEU A 89 0.47 4.59 1.25
N LEU A 90 0.82 4.45 2.53
CA LEU A 90 -0.15 4.22 3.59
C LEU A 90 -0.77 5.53 4.08
N ALA A 91 -2.10 5.57 4.05
CA ALA A 91 -2.91 6.73 4.41
C ALA A 91 -2.90 7.12 5.91
N SER A 92 -2.36 6.28 6.78
CA SER A 92 -2.39 6.48 8.23
C SER A 92 -1.15 5.89 8.88
N GLY A 93 -0.83 6.39 10.08
CA GLY A 93 0.38 6.05 10.81
C GLY A 93 1.52 7.00 10.49
N GLN A 94 2.44 7.15 11.45
CA GLN A 94 3.62 8.01 11.29
C GLN A 94 4.51 7.45 10.18
N PRO A 95 5.08 8.29 9.29
CA PRO A 95 6.05 7.83 8.31
C PRO A 95 7.18 7.04 8.98
N ILE A 96 7.58 5.95 8.33
CA ILE A 96 8.70 5.11 8.75
C ILE A 96 9.63 5.03 7.57
N VAL A 97 10.45 6.06 7.47
CA VAL A 97 11.59 6.12 6.57
C VAL A 97 12.84 6.20 7.43
N ALA A 98 13.97 5.72 6.91
CA ALA A 98 15.22 5.57 7.66
C ALA A 98 15.95 6.91 7.95
N ILE A 99 15.21 7.99 8.26
CA ILE A 99 15.75 9.31 8.60
C ILE A 99 15.38 9.74 10.02
N PRO A 100 16.20 10.60 10.67
CA PRO A 100 15.87 11.17 11.97
C PRO A 100 14.52 11.92 11.96
N LYS A 101 13.84 11.94 13.10
CA LYS A 101 12.52 12.60 13.22
C LYS A 101 12.62 14.11 12.96
N GLU A 102 13.73 14.70 13.35
CA GLU A 102 14.05 16.11 13.19
C GLU A 102 14.18 16.45 11.71
N THR A 103 14.82 15.57 10.93
CA THR A 103 14.90 15.68 9.47
C THR A 103 13.52 15.48 8.83
N LEU A 104 12.74 14.51 9.29
CA LEU A 104 11.38 14.30 8.77
C LEU A 104 10.49 15.53 9.01
N ALA A 105 10.68 16.25 10.11
CA ALA A 105 9.93 17.46 10.43
C ALA A 105 10.20 18.64 9.47
N THR A 106 11.30 18.61 8.71
CA THR A 106 11.59 19.62 7.69
C THR A 106 11.01 19.28 6.31
N VAL A 107 10.52 18.05 6.12
CA VAL A 107 9.89 17.61 4.88
C VAL A 107 8.54 18.32 4.72
N PRO A 108 8.22 18.87 3.53
CA PRO A 108 6.92 19.48 3.27
C PRO A 108 5.75 18.56 3.60
N GLU A 109 4.58 19.15 3.91
CA GLU A 109 3.36 18.38 4.17
C GLU A 109 3.08 17.40 3.03
N HIS A 110 2.90 16.13 3.37
CA HIS A 110 2.70 15.04 2.43
C HIS A 110 1.77 13.99 3.04
N ARG A 111 1.15 13.20 2.16
CA ARG A 111 0.34 12.04 2.56
C ARG A 111 1.12 10.74 2.40
N TYR A 112 1.95 10.68 1.37
CA TYR A 112 2.78 9.55 1.01
C TYR A 112 4.23 10.02 0.91
N LEU A 113 5.17 9.10 1.11
CA LEU A 113 6.59 9.41 1.07
C LEU A 113 7.32 8.28 0.37
N ILE A 114 8.24 8.63 -0.52
CA ILE A 114 9.22 7.68 -1.05
C ILE A 114 10.59 8.13 -0.57
N SER A 115 11.41 7.19 -0.14
CA SER A 115 12.79 7.42 0.23
C SER A 115 13.71 6.58 -0.65
N VAL A 116 14.78 7.18 -1.16
CA VAL A 116 15.87 6.47 -1.82
C VAL A 116 17.15 6.73 -1.04
N HIS A 117 17.78 5.65 -0.57
CA HIS A 117 19.08 5.63 0.05
C HIS A 117 20.06 4.96 -0.91
N ARG A 118 21.18 5.64 -1.17
CA ARG A 118 22.27 5.12 -2.01
C ARG A 118 23.39 4.64 -1.12
N ALA A 119 23.83 3.41 -1.30
CA ALA A 119 24.91 2.82 -0.51
C ALA A 119 26.22 3.62 -0.60
N THR A 120 26.48 4.24 -1.75
CA THR A 120 27.65 5.10 -1.99
C THR A 120 27.61 6.41 -1.19
N HIS A 121 26.44 6.83 -0.71
CA HIS A 121 26.23 8.09 0.00
C HIS A 121 25.51 7.86 1.32
N ARG A 122 26.22 7.22 2.26
CA ARG A 122 25.68 6.75 3.54
C ARG A 122 24.71 7.71 4.23
N TYR A 123 25.04 9.00 4.35
CA TYR A 123 24.22 9.98 5.10
C TYR A 123 23.30 10.83 4.22
N ARG A 124 23.02 10.41 2.99
CA ARG A 124 22.18 11.15 2.04
C ARG A 124 20.96 10.34 1.64
N PHE A 125 19.81 10.99 1.68
CA PHE A 125 18.53 10.43 1.28
C PHE A 125 17.88 11.35 0.24
N GLU A 126 17.25 10.74 -0.75
CA GLU A 126 16.38 11.43 -1.70
C GLU A 126 14.94 11.16 -1.29
N LEU A 127 14.19 12.22 -1.02
CA LEU A 127 12.82 12.12 -0.51
C LEU A 127 11.84 12.68 -1.53
N TYR A 128 10.76 11.95 -1.77
CA TYR A 128 9.66 12.36 -2.65
C TYR A 128 8.40 12.49 -1.80
N PRO A 129 8.13 13.66 -1.19
CA PRO A 129 6.86 13.93 -0.53
C PRO A 129 5.75 14.03 -1.56
N ILE A 130 4.64 13.30 -1.34
CA ILE A 130 3.53 13.23 -2.28
C ILE A 130 2.23 13.56 -1.55
N ALA A 131 1.52 14.58 -2.04
CA ALA A 131 0.17 14.90 -1.62
C ALA A 131 -0.87 14.06 -2.38
N LEU A 132 -2.01 13.77 -1.76
CA LEU A 132 -3.07 12.95 -2.37
C LEU A 132 -3.49 13.36 -3.80
N PRO A 133 -3.57 14.67 -4.16
CA PRO A 133 -3.96 15.08 -5.50
C PRO A 133 -2.89 14.91 -6.58
N GLN A 134 -1.65 14.65 -6.20
CA GLN A 134 -0.52 14.57 -7.12
C GLN A 134 -0.45 13.19 -7.77
N THR A 135 -0.01 13.18 -9.03
CA THR A 135 0.43 11.97 -9.71
C THR A 135 1.62 11.37 -8.97
N LEU A 136 1.71 10.04 -8.89
CA LEU A 136 2.88 9.38 -8.31
C LEU A 136 4.13 9.69 -9.18
N PRO A 137 5.29 9.93 -8.55
CA PRO A 137 6.48 10.37 -9.27
C PRO A 137 7.16 9.23 -10.02
N GLN A 138 7.99 9.58 -10.99
CA GLN A 138 9.03 8.70 -11.51
C GLN A 138 10.21 8.69 -10.53
N VAL A 139 10.53 7.51 -10.00
CA VAL A 139 11.59 7.32 -9.00
C VAL A 139 12.85 6.83 -9.70
N ARG A 140 14.01 7.35 -9.32
CA ARG A 140 15.30 6.87 -9.81
C ARG A 140 15.78 5.75 -8.90
N VAL A 141 15.83 4.53 -9.42
CA VAL A 141 16.26 3.34 -8.68
C VAL A 141 17.75 3.17 -8.94
N PRO A 142 18.61 3.36 -7.93
CA PRO A 142 20.06 3.19 -8.08
C PRO A 142 20.40 1.76 -8.45
N LEU A 143 21.42 1.60 -9.27
CA LEU A 143 22.08 0.33 -9.56
C LEU A 143 23.51 0.36 -9.03
N ARG A 144 24.32 -0.64 -9.44
CA ARG A 144 25.74 -0.71 -9.12
C ARG A 144 26.51 0.13 -10.13
N ASP A 145 27.51 0.90 -9.67
CA ASP A 145 28.38 1.64 -10.58
C ASP A 145 29.09 0.68 -11.59
N PRO A 146 29.19 1.05 -12.88
CA PRO A 146 28.83 2.34 -13.48
C PRO A 146 27.41 2.38 -14.10
N ASP A 147 26.54 1.41 -13.80
CA ASP A 147 25.21 1.34 -14.41
C ASP A 147 24.34 2.53 -13.98
N PRO A 148 23.67 3.21 -14.92
CA PRO A 148 22.83 4.35 -14.59
C PRO A 148 21.55 3.90 -13.87
N ASP A 149 20.97 4.81 -13.11
CA ASP A 149 19.67 4.58 -12.46
C ASP A 149 18.59 4.18 -13.46
N VAL A 150 17.79 3.19 -13.06
CA VAL A 150 16.56 2.83 -13.78
C VAL A 150 15.43 3.76 -13.37
N VAL A 151 14.63 4.19 -14.34
CA VAL A 151 13.42 4.98 -14.07
C VAL A 151 12.28 4.05 -13.73
N PHE A 152 11.75 4.20 -12.53
CA PHE A 152 10.59 3.48 -12.04
C PHE A 152 9.36 4.39 -12.08
N ASP A 153 8.53 4.24 -13.13
CA ASP A 153 7.28 4.97 -13.26
C ASP A 153 6.22 4.39 -12.32
N LEU A 154 6.20 4.89 -11.09
CA LEU A 154 5.31 4.37 -10.07
C LEU A 154 3.84 4.61 -10.41
N GLN A 155 3.51 5.66 -11.16
CA GLN A 155 2.13 5.95 -11.55
C GLN A 155 1.61 4.89 -12.53
N GLU A 156 2.40 4.56 -13.55
CA GLU A 156 2.04 3.55 -14.54
C GLU A 156 1.86 2.18 -13.88
N ILE A 157 2.81 1.79 -13.02
CA ILE A 157 2.78 0.50 -12.33
C ILE A 157 1.60 0.43 -11.36
N PHE A 158 1.34 1.50 -10.61
CA PHE A 158 0.15 1.57 -9.75
C PHE A 158 -1.13 1.42 -10.55
N ALA A 159 -1.24 2.09 -11.70
CA ALA A 159 -2.40 1.99 -12.58
C ALA A 159 -2.58 0.58 -13.14
N GLN A 160 -1.48 -0.08 -13.53
CA GLN A 160 -1.50 -1.46 -14.01
C GLN A 160 -1.93 -2.44 -12.91
N CYS A 161 -1.36 -2.34 -11.71
CA CYS A 161 -1.79 -3.12 -10.54
C CYS A 161 -3.27 -2.89 -10.23
N TYR A 162 -3.72 -1.63 -10.32
CA TYR A 162 -5.10 -1.29 -10.07
C TYR A 162 -6.06 -1.91 -11.11
N ALA A 163 -5.66 -1.90 -12.39
CA ALA A 163 -6.42 -2.49 -13.48
C ALA A 163 -6.45 -4.03 -13.38
N ASN A 164 -5.30 -4.66 -13.17
CA ASN A 164 -5.14 -6.11 -13.05
C ASN A 164 -5.93 -6.67 -11.87
N GLY A 165 -5.96 -5.95 -10.74
CA GLY A 165 -6.75 -6.32 -9.56
C GLY A 165 -8.26 -6.10 -9.73
N GLY A 166 -8.71 -5.48 -10.84
CA GLY A 166 -10.12 -5.25 -11.10
C GLY A 166 -10.80 -4.35 -10.05
N TYR A 167 -10.04 -3.52 -9.33
CA TYR A 167 -10.53 -2.77 -8.17
C TYR A 167 -11.67 -1.81 -8.50
N ALA A 168 -11.78 -1.38 -9.76
CA ALA A 168 -12.90 -0.59 -10.27
C ALA A 168 -14.27 -1.25 -10.05
N ASN A 169 -14.32 -2.59 -9.92
CA ASN A 169 -15.52 -3.38 -9.66
C ASN A 169 -15.67 -3.77 -8.19
N LEU A 170 -14.56 -3.79 -7.44
CA LEU A 170 -14.54 -4.19 -6.02
C LEU A 170 -14.81 -3.01 -5.07
N ILE A 171 -14.44 -1.80 -5.47
CA ILE A 171 -14.54 -0.61 -4.63
C ILE A 171 -15.83 0.15 -4.95
N ASP A 172 -16.69 0.32 -3.94
CA ASP A 172 -17.86 1.18 -4.06
C ASP A 172 -17.50 2.66 -3.84
N TYR A 173 -17.18 3.35 -4.93
CA TYR A 173 -16.85 4.78 -4.97
C TYR A 173 -17.96 5.73 -4.53
N ARG A 174 -19.16 5.23 -4.24
CA ARG A 174 -20.26 6.04 -3.68
C ARG A 174 -20.17 6.13 -2.16
N ARG A 175 -19.40 5.26 -1.52
CA ARG A 175 -19.17 5.28 -0.08
C ARG A 175 -17.95 6.15 0.24
N PRO A 176 -17.92 6.81 1.40
CA PRO A 176 -16.71 7.52 1.83
C PRO A 176 -15.53 6.54 1.94
N PRO A 177 -14.30 6.97 1.60
CA PRO A 177 -13.13 6.13 1.78
C PRO A 177 -12.93 5.82 3.27
N ARG A 178 -12.43 4.61 3.56
CA ARG A 178 -12.08 4.20 4.93
C ARG A 178 -10.91 5.00 5.49
N ALA A 179 -10.01 5.44 4.61
CA ALA A 179 -8.87 6.27 4.99
C ALA A 179 -9.33 7.66 5.45
N PRO A 180 -8.82 8.18 6.59
CA PRO A 180 -9.17 9.52 7.04
C PRO A 180 -8.66 10.56 6.05
N LEU A 181 -9.49 11.55 5.74
CA LEU A 181 -9.15 12.65 4.84
C LEU A 181 -9.19 13.98 5.60
N SER A 182 -8.25 14.87 5.30
CA SER A 182 -8.37 16.27 5.68
C SER A 182 -9.54 16.93 4.94
N ALA A 183 -9.99 18.11 5.40
CA ALA A 183 -11.05 18.86 4.74
C ALA A 183 -10.70 19.19 3.27
N LYS A 184 -9.42 19.52 3.01
CA LYS A 184 -8.90 19.82 1.66
C LYS A 184 -8.93 18.59 0.76
N GLU A 185 -8.49 17.44 1.28
CA GLU A 185 -8.52 16.17 0.57
C GLU A 185 -9.94 15.72 0.27
N ALA A 186 -10.85 15.77 1.25
CA ALA A 186 -12.25 15.40 1.08
C ALA A 186 -12.95 16.25 0.01
N ALA A 187 -12.69 17.57 0.00
CA ALA A 187 -13.21 18.47 -1.03
C ALA A 187 -12.67 18.10 -2.44
N TRP A 188 -11.38 17.78 -2.55
CA TRP A 188 -10.77 17.33 -3.80
C TRP A 188 -11.37 16.01 -4.29
N VAL A 189 -11.45 14.98 -3.43
CA VAL A 189 -12.05 13.67 -3.74
C VAL A 189 -13.49 13.83 -4.22
N LYS A 190 -14.30 14.65 -3.54
CA LYS A 190 -15.69 14.90 -3.93
C LYS A 190 -15.81 15.47 -5.34
N ARG A 191 -14.94 16.42 -5.72
CA ARG A 191 -14.91 16.97 -7.09
C ARG A 191 -14.48 15.92 -8.12
N LEU A 192 -13.46 15.12 -7.79
CA LEU A 192 -12.96 14.06 -8.66
C LEU A 192 -14.02 12.99 -8.94
N LEU A 193 -14.71 12.51 -7.90
CA LEU A 193 -15.75 11.50 -8.04
C LEU A 193 -16.97 12.02 -8.80
N LYS A 194 -17.37 13.29 -8.57
CA LYS A 194 -18.46 13.91 -9.34
C LYS A 194 -18.16 13.91 -10.83
N SER A 195 -16.95 14.30 -11.24
CA SER A 195 -16.57 14.34 -12.66
C SER A 195 -16.48 12.94 -13.27
N ALA A 196 -15.88 11.97 -12.57
CA ALA A 196 -15.70 10.61 -13.04
C ALA A 196 -17.03 9.83 -13.18
N LEU A 197 -17.94 9.97 -12.20
CA LEU A 197 -19.24 9.31 -12.22
C LEU A 197 -20.17 9.91 -13.30
N THR A 198 -20.03 11.20 -13.59
CA THR A 198 -20.78 11.84 -14.69
C THR A 198 -20.35 11.27 -16.04
N ARG A 199 -19.04 11.12 -16.29
CA ARG A 199 -18.50 10.54 -17.54
C ARG A 199 -18.90 9.08 -17.75
N ARG A 200 -18.99 8.28 -16.68
CA ARG A 200 -19.45 6.87 -16.76
C ARG A 200 -20.92 6.75 -17.14
N ARG A 201 -21.77 7.74 -16.82
CA ARG A 201 -23.19 7.73 -17.18
C ARG A 201 -23.42 8.11 -18.64
N THR A 202 -22.53 8.90 -19.24
CA THR A 202 -22.64 9.35 -20.64
C THR A 202 -22.05 8.36 -21.65
N HIS A 203 -21.18 7.45 -21.21
CA HIS A 203 -20.69 6.32 -22.02
C HIS A 203 -20.97 4.98 -21.31
N PRO A 204 -22.19 4.41 -21.44
CA PRO A 204 -22.43 3.05 -21.02
C PRO A 204 -21.55 2.10 -21.85
N LYS A 205 -20.85 1.17 -21.19
CA LYS A 205 -20.10 0.11 -21.86
C LYS A 205 -21.03 -0.57 -22.87
N ARG A 206 -20.67 -0.56 -24.17
CA ARG A 206 -21.25 -1.48 -25.15
C ARG A 206 -20.95 -2.91 -24.68
N SER A 207 -21.95 -3.57 -24.11
CA SER A 207 -21.88 -5.00 -23.80
C SER A 207 -21.93 -5.77 -25.11
N GLY A 208 -20.77 -6.24 -25.57
CA GLY A 208 -20.70 -7.25 -26.61
C GLY A 208 -20.94 -8.61 -26.01
N VAL A 209 -22.17 -9.13 -26.13
CA VAL A 209 -22.48 -10.56 -26.24
C VAL A 209 -23.77 -10.67 -27.05
N GLU A 210 -23.67 -11.04 -28.32
CA GLU A 210 -24.74 -11.74 -29.03
C GLU A 210 -24.10 -12.85 -29.87
N GLU A 211 -23.92 -13.99 -29.22
CA GLU A 211 -23.68 -15.29 -29.86
C GLU A 211 -25.02 -16.02 -29.86
N GLN A 212 -25.77 -16.00 -30.98
CA GLN A 212 -26.77 -17.03 -31.31
C GLN A 212 -27.04 -17.09 -32.83
N SER A 213 -26.45 -18.09 -33.50
CA SER A 213 -27.19 -19.03 -34.37
C SER A 213 -26.25 -19.99 -35.11
N ARG A 214 -25.83 -21.06 -34.42
CA ARG A 214 -25.63 -22.35 -35.09
C ARG A 214 -26.99 -23.03 -35.16
N LYS A 215 -27.70 -22.87 -36.29
CA LYS A 215 -28.82 -23.75 -36.61
C LYS A 215 -28.27 -25.12 -37.03
N HIS A 216 -28.43 -26.07 -36.12
CA HIS A 216 -28.56 -27.49 -36.42
C HIS A 216 -29.55 -27.69 -37.57
N LYS A 217 -29.10 -28.33 -38.66
CA LYS A 217 -29.93 -29.20 -39.49
C LYS A 217 -29.13 -30.46 -39.78
N GLY A 218 -29.28 -31.45 -38.91
CA GLY A 218 -29.11 -32.85 -39.25
C GLY A 218 -30.46 -33.43 -39.68
N GLY A 219 -30.42 -34.36 -40.63
CA GLY A 219 -31.51 -35.22 -41.07
C GLY A 219 -31.91 -34.92 -42.52
N ASP A 220 -32.06 -35.88 -43.42
CA ASP A 220 -31.74 -37.31 -43.49
C ASP A 220 -31.98 -37.71 -44.98
N HIS A 221 -31.36 -38.79 -45.41
CA HIS A 221 -31.65 -39.66 -46.57
C HIS A 221 -32.53 -39.17 -47.75
N SER A 222 -32.01 -39.31 -48.99
CA SER A 222 -32.33 -40.45 -49.88
C SER A 222 -32.27 -40.09 -51.39
N LYS A 223 -31.64 -40.99 -52.15
CA LYS A 223 -31.90 -41.43 -53.54
C LYS A 223 -31.39 -40.65 -54.76
N ASN A 224 -30.71 -41.48 -55.57
CA ASN A 224 -30.39 -41.47 -57.00
C ASN A 224 -29.22 -40.60 -57.48
#